data_AF-A0A383A8G4-F1
#
_entry.id   AF-A0A383A8G4-F1
#
_cell.length_a   1.000
_cell.length_b   1.000
_cell.length_c   1.000
_cell.angle_alpha   90.00
_cell.angle_beta   90.00
_cell.angle_gamma   90.00
#
_symmetry.space_group_name_H-M   'P 1'
#
loop_
_entity.id
_entity.type
_entity.pdbx_description
1 polymer ?
#
loop_
_entity_poly.entity_id
_entity_poly.type
_entity_poly.pdbx_seq_one_letter_code
_entity_poly.pdbx_strand_id
1 'polypeptide(L)'
;FRSRCLIALPLIGLDGTLVGVLQLLNRVEGVFQISHEHLGEIFAAQCAVALQRAQWVSDHLEKEKRDRDLAIAREIQQDVLPKDMPKLDGYDIAGWNRPADETGGDMYDGVGLTDTTALFMLGDATGHGIGPALSVTQVRAMAHMAVRLKGDLDNTVTEMNTQLSKALSASRFVTAFFGILSADNHTLNYHAPGQGPLLFMKSASGEVDALDASTIPLGITANMPLSHPNPIAFELGDIFIVMSDGFFEYGRP
;
A
#
# COMPACT_ATOMS: atom_id res chain seq x y z
N PHE A 1 42.47 -5.73 36.93
CA PHE A 1 41.80 -7.04 37.06
C PHE A 1 42.60 -8.07 36.25
N ARG A 2 42.89 -9.27 36.78
CA ARG A 2 43.68 -10.32 36.08
C ARG A 2 42.88 -11.62 36.05
N SER A 3 42.66 -12.21 34.88
CA SER A 3 42.01 -13.52 34.74
C SER A 3 43.02 -14.66 35.01
N ARG A 4 42.68 -15.55 35.93
CA ARG A 4 43.48 -16.70 36.42
C ARG A 4 42.92 -18.03 35.90
N CYS A 5 41.60 -18.14 35.82
CA CYS A 5 40.87 -19.30 35.30
C CYS A 5 39.54 -18.84 34.69
N LEU A 6 39.05 -19.55 33.67
CA LEU A 6 37.83 -19.26 32.92
C LEU A 6 37.13 -20.56 32.54
N ILE A 7 35.80 -20.58 32.65
CA ILE A 7 34.91 -21.50 31.92
C ILE A 7 34.03 -20.64 31.01
N ALA A 8 33.84 -21.07 29.77
CA ALA A 8 32.91 -20.47 28.82
C ALA A 8 31.90 -21.53 28.37
N LEU A 9 30.63 -21.26 28.60
CA LEU A 9 29.54 -22.18 28.29
C LEU A 9 28.57 -21.52 27.31
N PRO A 10 28.13 -22.23 26.27
CA PRO A 10 27.15 -21.71 25.35
C PRO A 10 25.78 -21.63 26.04
N LEU A 11 25.06 -20.54 25.80
CA LEU A 11 23.66 -20.41 26.16
C LEU A 11 22.85 -20.87 24.95
N ILE A 12 22.40 -22.13 24.95
CA ILE A 12 21.61 -22.70 23.85
C ILE A 12 20.12 -22.65 24.21
N GLY A 13 19.34 -22.00 23.36
CA GLY A 13 17.89 -21.90 23.48
C GLY A 13 17.17 -23.23 23.22
N LEU A 14 15.85 -23.26 23.46
CA LEU A 14 15.02 -24.46 23.30
C LEU A 14 14.92 -24.95 21.84
N ASP A 15 15.12 -24.05 20.89
CA ASP A 15 15.15 -24.29 19.44
C ASP A 15 16.56 -24.65 18.93
N GLY A 16 17.54 -24.80 19.83
CA GLY A 16 18.93 -25.09 19.48
C GLY A 16 19.75 -23.88 19.04
N THR A 17 19.20 -22.67 19.13
CA THR A 17 19.92 -21.44 18.75
C THR A 17 20.88 -20.99 19.85
N LEU A 18 22.04 -20.43 19.47
CA LEU A 18 22.97 -19.83 20.43
C LEU A 18 22.49 -18.40 20.78
N VAL A 19 21.97 -18.22 21.99
CA VAL A 19 21.43 -16.93 22.47
C VAL A 19 22.46 -16.10 23.26
N GLY A 20 23.62 -16.69 23.57
CA GLY A 20 24.72 -15.99 24.25
C GLY A 20 25.79 -16.94 24.77
N VAL A 21 26.70 -16.41 25.59
CA VAL A 21 27.78 -17.18 26.24
C VAL A 21 27.86 -16.77 27.71
N LEU A 22 27.83 -17.76 28.60
CA LEU A 22 28.10 -17.57 30.03
C LEU A 22 29.60 -17.73 30.28
N GLN A 23 30.23 -16.71 30.85
CA GLN A 23 31.63 -16.75 31.26
C GLN A 23 31.73 -16.73 32.78
N LEU A 24 32.33 -17.79 33.33
CA LEU A 24 32.68 -17.86 34.75
C LEU A 24 34.17 -17.54 34.88
N LEU A 25 34.48 -16.39 35.49
CA LEU A 25 35.84 -15.88 35.63
C LEU A 25 36.33 -15.99 37.07
N ASN A 26 37.61 -16.31 37.25
CA ASN A 26 38.31 -16.16 38.54
C ASN A 26 37.58 -16.77 39.73
N ARG A 27 37.60 -18.10 39.83
CA ARG A 27 37.16 -18.79 41.05
C ARG A 27 37.85 -18.19 42.29
N VAL A 28 37.08 -18.05 43.38
CA VAL A 28 37.55 -17.46 44.64
C VAL A 28 38.75 -18.24 45.18
N GLU A 29 38.67 -19.57 45.18
CA GLU A 29 39.75 -20.48 45.58
C GLU A 29 40.02 -21.56 44.51
N GLY A 30 41.30 -21.82 44.23
CA GLY A 30 41.73 -22.87 43.31
C GLY A 30 41.37 -22.62 41.84
N VAL A 31 41.32 -23.70 41.07
CA VAL A 31 40.91 -23.71 39.64
C VAL A 31 39.53 -24.35 39.49
N PHE A 32 38.87 -24.12 38.36
CA PHE A 32 37.62 -24.82 38.04
C PHE A 32 37.89 -26.33 37.86
N GLN A 33 36.89 -27.15 38.20
CA GLN A 33 36.91 -28.61 38.04
C GLN A 33 35.68 -29.03 37.21
N ILE A 34 35.67 -30.25 36.67
CA ILE A 34 34.58 -30.80 35.84
C ILE A 34 33.20 -30.68 36.52
N SER A 35 33.11 -30.88 37.84
CA SER A 35 31.84 -30.69 38.57
C SER A 35 31.28 -29.27 38.50
N HIS A 36 32.15 -28.26 38.39
CA HIS A 36 31.75 -26.86 38.21
C HIS A 36 31.30 -26.57 36.78
N GLU A 37 31.81 -27.31 35.80
CA GLU A 37 31.35 -27.25 34.42
C GLU A 37 29.91 -27.75 34.31
N HIS A 38 29.60 -28.94 34.84
CA HIS A 38 28.23 -29.47 34.87
C HIS A 38 27.24 -28.54 35.60
N LEU A 39 27.64 -27.97 36.74
CA LEU A 39 26.80 -27.00 37.44
C LEU A 39 26.62 -25.72 36.60
N GLY A 40 27.69 -25.26 35.95
CA GLY A 40 27.65 -24.15 35.02
C GLY A 40 26.74 -24.42 33.82
N GLU A 41 26.70 -25.64 33.29
CA GLU A 41 25.82 -26.05 32.19
C GLU A 41 24.34 -25.94 32.56
N ILE A 42 23.97 -26.34 33.79
CA ILE A 42 22.61 -26.19 34.31
C ILE A 42 22.23 -24.70 34.40
N PHE A 43 23.12 -23.88 34.96
CA PHE A 43 22.91 -22.43 35.00
C PHE A 43 22.86 -21.81 33.60
N ALA A 44 23.71 -22.27 32.68
CA ALA A 44 23.72 -21.84 31.30
C ALA A 44 22.39 -22.16 30.61
N ALA A 45 21.83 -23.37 30.80
CA ALA A 45 20.52 -23.72 30.26
C ALA A 45 19.41 -22.81 30.83
N GLN A 46 19.40 -22.54 32.14
CA GLN A 46 18.40 -21.66 32.75
C GLN A 46 18.55 -20.20 32.27
N CYS A 47 19.78 -19.69 32.16
CA CYS A 47 20.06 -18.38 31.61
C CYS A 47 19.65 -18.28 30.14
N ALA A 48 19.87 -19.33 29.35
CA ALA A 48 19.49 -19.37 27.95
C ALA A 48 17.97 -19.22 27.77
N VAL A 49 17.17 -19.97 28.54
CA VAL A 49 15.70 -19.86 28.54
C VAL A 49 15.24 -18.45 28.93
N ALA A 50 15.84 -17.87 29.97
CA ALA A 50 15.48 -16.52 30.42
C ALA A 50 15.82 -15.45 29.39
N LEU A 51 17.00 -15.52 28.76
CA LEU A 51 17.42 -14.59 27.71
C LEU A 51 16.58 -14.73 26.44
N GLN A 52 16.34 -15.96 25.98
CA GLN A 52 15.51 -16.23 24.81
C GLN A 52 14.09 -15.70 25.03
N ARG A 53 13.51 -15.93 26.21
CA ARG A 53 12.20 -15.39 26.57
C ARG A 53 12.20 -13.85 26.59
N ALA A 54 13.23 -13.22 27.14
CA ALA A 54 13.34 -11.76 27.15
C ALA A 54 13.42 -11.17 25.73
N GLN A 55 14.18 -11.82 24.83
CA GLN A 55 14.26 -11.45 23.41
C GLN A 55 12.90 -11.57 22.73
N TRP A 56 12.21 -12.71 22.89
CA TRP A 56 10.88 -12.91 22.31
C TRP A 56 9.84 -11.91 22.80
N VAL A 57 9.85 -11.57 24.10
CA VAL A 57 8.96 -10.53 24.63
C VAL A 57 9.27 -9.19 24.00
N SER A 58 10.55 -8.84 23.85
CA SER A 58 10.96 -7.60 23.18
C SER A 58 10.49 -7.57 21.71
N ASP A 59 10.77 -8.62 20.95
CA ASP A 59 10.38 -8.74 19.54
C ASP A 59 8.87 -8.68 19.36
N HIS A 60 8.13 -9.33 20.26
CA HIS A 60 6.67 -9.30 20.27
C HIS A 60 6.13 -7.88 20.54
N LEU A 61 6.66 -7.17 21.53
CA LEU A 61 6.26 -5.80 21.82
C LEU A 61 6.59 -4.84 20.69
N GLU A 62 7.74 -5.01 20.03
CA GLU A 62 8.08 -4.23 18.85
C GLU A 62 7.12 -4.52 17.69
N LYS A 63 6.79 -5.80 17.47
CA LYS A 63 5.81 -6.19 16.45
C LYS A 63 4.44 -5.58 16.75
N GLU A 64 3.91 -5.76 17.96
CA GLU A 64 2.62 -5.17 18.37
C GLU A 64 2.60 -3.65 18.25
N LYS A 65 3.73 -2.98 18.46
CA LYS A 65 3.83 -1.53 18.25
C LYS A 65 3.74 -1.21 16.75
N ARG A 66 4.49 -1.90 15.90
CA ARG A 66 4.44 -1.70 14.44
C ARG A 66 3.04 -1.98 13.88
N ASP A 67 2.42 -3.07 14.32
CA ASP A 67 1.08 -3.46 13.88
C ASP A 67 0.03 -2.40 14.29
N ARG A 68 0.17 -1.82 15.49
CA ARG A 68 -0.66 -0.68 15.93
C ARG A 68 -0.44 0.58 15.10
N ASP A 69 0.81 0.94 14.84
CA ASP A 69 1.13 2.14 14.05
C ASP A 69 0.60 1.99 12.60
N LEU A 70 0.69 0.79 12.01
CA LEU A 70 0.10 0.48 10.70
C LEU A 70 -1.43 0.52 10.72
N ALA A 71 -2.07 0.01 11.77
CA ALA A 71 -3.52 0.07 11.92
C ALA A 71 -4.04 1.51 11.96
N ILE A 72 -3.36 2.39 12.72
CA ILE A 72 -3.70 3.82 12.78
C ILE A 72 -3.53 4.47 11.40
N ALA A 73 -2.43 4.18 10.70
CA ALA A 73 -2.21 4.71 9.36
C ALA A 73 -3.31 4.29 8.37
N ARG A 74 -3.77 3.04 8.48
CA ARG A 74 -4.88 2.52 7.66
C ARG A 74 -6.19 3.23 7.97
N GLU A 75 -6.51 3.43 9.25
CA GLU A 75 -7.70 4.18 9.67
C GLU A 75 -7.69 5.59 9.06
N ILE A 76 -6.55 6.29 9.15
CA ILE A 76 -6.38 7.61 8.53
C ILE A 76 -6.63 7.55 7.02
N GLN A 77 -6.05 6.57 6.30
CA GLN A 77 -6.25 6.44 4.85
C GLN A 77 -7.72 6.15 4.50
N GLN A 78 -8.40 5.29 5.26
CA GLN A 78 -9.81 4.98 5.05
C GLN A 78 -10.69 6.20 5.28
N ASP A 79 -10.36 7.04 6.26
CA ASP A 79 -11.04 8.31 6.52
C ASP A 79 -10.86 9.35 5.40
N VAL A 80 -9.84 9.20 4.55
CA VAL A 80 -9.64 10.05 3.36
C VAL A 80 -10.62 9.73 2.23
N LEU A 81 -11.15 8.50 2.18
CA LEU A 81 -12.11 8.08 1.15
C LEU A 81 -13.39 8.92 1.20
N PRO A 82 -14.02 9.21 0.05
CA PRO A 82 -15.25 9.98 0.04
C PRO A 82 -16.37 9.21 0.76
N LYS A 83 -17.04 9.89 1.70
CA LYS A 83 -18.22 9.36 2.40
C LYS A 83 -19.45 9.34 1.50
N ASP A 84 -19.54 10.32 0.62
CA ASP A 84 -20.61 10.49 -0.36
C ASP A 84 -19.97 10.73 -1.73
N MET A 85 -20.54 10.14 -2.77
CA MET A 85 -20.17 10.43 -4.15
C MET A 85 -20.89 11.70 -4.64
N PRO A 86 -20.30 12.46 -5.58
CA PRO A 86 -20.96 13.62 -6.16
C PRO A 86 -22.26 13.20 -6.84
N LYS A 87 -23.30 14.02 -6.69
CA LYS A 87 -24.58 13.82 -7.37
C LYS A 87 -24.54 14.49 -8.73
N LEU A 88 -24.87 13.74 -9.77
CA LEU A 88 -25.04 14.24 -11.12
C LEU A 88 -26.40 13.78 -11.64
N ASP A 89 -27.17 14.70 -12.19
CA ASP A 89 -28.49 14.38 -12.73
C ASP A 89 -28.36 13.33 -13.85
N GLY A 90 -29.16 12.26 -13.75
CA GLY A 90 -29.13 11.14 -14.70
C GLY A 90 -28.09 10.06 -14.41
N TYR A 91 -27.33 10.15 -13.31
CA TYR A 91 -26.32 9.14 -12.95
C TYR A 91 -26.49 8.62 -11.52
N ASP A 92 -26.44 7.29 -11.38
CA ASP A 92 -26.22 6.62 -10.11
C ASP A 92 -24.73 6.32 -9.95
N ILE A 93 -24.10 6.95 -8.96
CA ILE A 93 -22.66 6.84 -8.74
C ILE A 93 -22.40 6.18 -7.38
N ALA A 94 -21.60 5.12 -7.41
CA ALA A 94 -21.20 4.40 -6.21
C ALA A 94 -19.69 4.13 -6.21
N GLY A 95 -19.12 4.05 -5.01
CA GLY A 95 -17.74 3.64 -4.79
C GLY A 95 -17.68 2.75 -3.56
N TRP A 96 -16.77 1.77 -3.58
CA TRP A 96 -16.58 0.87 -2.47
C TRP A 96 -15.13 0.38 -2.44
N ASN A 97 -14.58 0.27 -1.23
CA ASN A 97 -13.25 -0.27 -1.00
C ASN A 97 -13.27 -1.15 0.25
N ARG A 98 -12.66 -2.34 0.12
CA ARG A 98 -12.40 -3.23 1.24
C ARG A 98 -10.99 -3.78 1.10
N PRO A 99 -10.01 -3.26 1.86
CA PRO A 99 -8.64 -3.72 1.76
C PRO A 99 -8.49 -5.17 2.26
N ALA A 100 -7.72 -5.98 1.54
CA ALA A 100 -7.49 -7.40 1.85
C ALA A 100 -6.67 -7.61 3.14
N ASP A 101 -5.54 -6.89 3.31
CA ASP A 101 -4.60 -7.05 4.44
C ASP A 101 -4.04 -5.68 4.93
N GLU A 102 -2.91 -5.69 5.68
CA GLU A 102 -2.18 -4.57 6.32
C GLU A 102 -1.74 -3.43 5.37
N THR A 103 -1.99 -3.54 4.07
CA THR A 103 -1.49 -2.61 3.04
C THR A 103 -2.62 -2.16 2.12
N GLY A 104 -3.18 -0.97 2.39
CA GLY A 104 -4.10 -0.29 1.47
C GLY A 104 -3.30 0.47 0.40
N GLY A 105 -3.06 -0.14 -0.75
CA GLY A 105 -2.56 0.58 -1.93
C GLY A 105 -3.67 1.37 -2.61
N ASP A 106 -4.87 0.80 -2.61
CA ASP A 106 -6.01 1.27 -3.39
C ASP A 106 -6.72 2.46 -2.74
N MET A 107 -7.11 3.42 -3.57
CA MET A 107 -7.97 4.54 -3.20
C MET A 107 -8.90 4.87 -4.36
N TYR A 108 -10.12 5.28 -4.04
CA TYR A 108 -11.02 5.90 -5.02
C TYR A 108 -11.47 7.26 -4.51
N ASP A 109 -11.90 8.11 -5.43
CA ASP A 109 -12.46 9.41 -5.09
C ASP A 109 -13.47 9.92 -6.13
N GLY A 110 -14.32 10.85 -5.69
CA GLY A 110 -15.29 11.54 -6.53
C GLY A 110 -15.47 12.98 -6.07
N VAL A 111 -15.31 13.94 -6.97
CA VAL A 111 -15.40 15.37 -6.66
C VAL A 111 -16.27 16.09 -7.69
N GLY A 112 -17.33 16.75 -7.23
CA GLY A 112 -18.12 17.65 -8.07
C GLY A 112 -17.32 18.91 -8.44
N LEU A 113 -17.29 19.24 -9.72
CA LEU A 113 -16.57 20.39 -10.27
C LEU A 113 -17.52 21.54 -10.59
N THR A 114 -18.69 21.19 -11.12
CA THR A 114 -19.86 22.05 -11.33
C THR A 114 -21.11 21.26 -10.96
N ASP A 115 -22.29 21.85 -11.12
CA ASP A 115 -23.56 21.14 -10.91
C ASP A 115 -23.77 19.97 -11.90
N THR A 116 -23.03 19.96 -13.02
CA THR A 116 -23.20 19.01 -14.12
C THR A 116 -21.92 18.25 -14.46
N THR A 117 -20.81 18.48 -13.75
CA THR A 117 -19.51 17.87 -14.05
C THR A 117 -18.83 17.37 -12.79
N ALA A 118 -18.29 16.15 -12.83
CA ALA A 118 -17.52 15.58 -11.72
C ALA A 118 -16.22 14.91 -12.20
N LEU A 119 -15.19 14.96 -11.36
CA LEU A 119 -13.98 14.16 -11.47
C LEU A 119 -14.17 12.86 -10.67
N PHE A 120 -13.79 11.74 -11.27
CA PHE A 120 -13.64 10.45 -10.62
C PHE A 120 -12.20 9.99 -10.70
N MET A 121 -11.75 9.30 -9.67
CA MET A 121 -10.42 8.74 -9.61
C MET A 121 -10.44 7.36 -8.99
N LEU A 122 -9.62 6.47 -9.52
CA LEU A 122 -9.17 5.27 -8.82
C LEU A 122 -7.64 5.25 -8.91
N GLY A 123 -6.95 4.87 -7.85
CA GLY A 123 -5.51 4.75 -7.86
C GLY A 123 -5.10 3.55 -7.02
N ASP A 124 -4.08 2.85 -7.49
CA ASP A 124 -3.44 1.76 -6.77
C ASP A 124 -1.91 1.92 -6.89
N ALA A 125 -1.22 1.75 -5.78
CA ALA A 125 0.22 1.92 -5.70
C ALA A 125 0.90 0.59 -5.36
N THR A 126 1.99 0.33 -6.06
CA THR A 126 2.75 -0.89 -5.82
C THR A 126 3.60 -0.84 -4.55
N GLY A 127 3.61 -1.96 -3.83
CA GLY A 127 4.46 -2.20 -2.67
C GLY A 127 3.70 -2.66 -1.43
N HIS A 128 4.38 -2.71 -0.29
CA HIS A 128 3.80 -3.04 1.01
C HIS A 128 4.11 -1.96 2.06
N GLY A 129 3.34 -1.97 3.15
CA GLY A 129 3.39 -0.99 4.23
C GLY A 129 2.63 0.31 3.91
N ILE A 130 2.99 1.39 4.60
CA ILE A 130 2.32 2.71 4.48
C ILE A 130 2.74 3.48 3.21
N GLY A 131 3.86 3.12 2.59
CA GLY A 131 4.39 3.83 1.43
C GLY A 131 3.38 3.96 0.29
N PRO A 132 2.78 2.86 -0.19
CA PRO A 132 1.78 2.87 -1.25
C PRO A 132 0.60 3.81 -0.97
N ALA A 133 0.01 3.71 0.23
CA ALA A 133 -1.08 4.56 0.69
C ALA A 133 -0.75 6.06 0.57
N LEU A 134 0.46 6.45 0.97
CA LEU A 134 0.93 7.83 0.88
C LEU A 134 1.08 8.29 -0.58
N SER A 135 1.54 7.40 -1.46
CA SER A 135 1.68 7.70 -2.88
C SER A 135 0.33 7.98 -3.53
N VAL A 136 -0.69 7.13 -3.31
CA VAL A 136 -2.02 7.38 -3.88
C VAL A 136 -2.70 8.60 -3.25
N THR A 137 -2.50 8.82 -1.94
CA THR A 137 -2.97 10.04 -1.27
C THR A 137 -2.35 11.31 -1.88
N GLN A 138 -1.06 11.26 -2.24
CA GLN A 138 -0.39 12.35 -2.95
C GLN A 138 -1.01 12.60 -4.33
N VAL A 139 -1.27 11.53 -5.09
CA VAL A 139 -1.93 11.64 -6.41
C VAL A 139 -3.32 12.27 -6.28
N ARG A 140 -4.13 11.80 -5.32
CA ARG A 140 -5.45 12.36 -5.01
C ARG A 140 -5.37 13.86 -4.71
N ALA A 141 -4.43 14.27 -3.85
CA ALA A 141 -4.26 15.67 -3.48
C ALA A 141 -3.87 16.54 -4.69
N MET A 142 -2.99 16.04 -5.56
CA MET A 142 -2.61 16.73 -6.79
C MET A 142 -3.80 16.87 -7.75
N ALA A 143 -4.60 15.81 -7.93
CA ALA A 143 -5.79 15.84 -8.79
C ALA A 143 -6.82 16.87 -8.29
N HIS A 144 -7.08 16.91 -6.98
CA HIS A 144 -7.96 17.93 -6.38
C HIS A 144 -7.49 19.36 -6.66
N MET A 145 -6.20 19.61 -6.51
CA MET A 145 -5.61 20.93 -6.73
C MET A 145 -5.66 21.32 -8.20
N ALA A 146 -5.25 20.43 -9.10
CA ALA A 146 -5.23 20.69 -10.53
C ALA A 146 -6.62 21.06 -11.05
N VAL A 147 -7.64 20.33 -10.62
CA VAL A 147 -9.00 20.60 -11.06
C VAL A 147 -9.60 21.86 -10.43
N ARG A 148 -9.30 22.17 -9.16
CA ARG A 148 -9.68 23.46 -8.55
C ARG A 148 -9.09 24.66 -9.29
N LEU A 149 -7.91 24.48 -9.89
CA LEU A 149 -7.25 25.49 -10.73
C LEU A 149 -7.72 25.46 -12.19
N LYS A 150 -8.75 24.66 -12.51
CA LYS A 150 -9.31 24.48 -13.85
C LYS A 150 -8.28 23.99 -14.88
N GLY A 151 -7.32 23.18 -14.44
CA GLY A 151 -6.42 22.48 -15.36
C GLY A 151 -7.19 21.49 -16.22
N ASP A 152 -6.79 21.34 -17.48
CA ASP A 152 -7.26 20.24 -18.31
C ASP A 152 -6.67 18.90 -17.84
N LEU A 153 -7.35 17.81 -18.18
CA LEU A 153 -7.01 16.48 -17.68
C LEU A 153 -5.63 16.00 -18.17
N ASP A 154 -5.28 16.32 -19.43
CA ASP A 154 -4.03 15.90 -20.06
C ASP A 154 -2.82 16.52 -19.35
N ASN A 155 -2.84 17.85 -19.15
CA ASN A 155 -1.81 18.58 -18.43
C ASN A 155 -1.74 18.15 -16.96
N THR A 156 -2.90 17.90 -16.35
CA THR A 156 -2.98 17.40 -14.97
C THR A 156 -2.25 16.07 -14.81
N VAL A 157 -2.53 15.11 -15.69
CA VAL A 157 -1.89 13.78 -15.68
C VAL A 157 -0.40 13.88 -16.00
N THR A 158 0.00 14.74 -16.94
CA THR A 158 1.41 15.00 -17.28
C THR A 158 2.20 15.54 -16.10
N GLU A 159 1.66 16.55 -15.43
CA GLU A 159 2.33 17.20 -14.30
C GLU A 159 2.39 16.26 -13.10
N MET A 160 1.31 15.52 -12.82
CA MET A 160 1.31 14.47 -11.78
C MET A 160 2.41 13.43 -12.04
N ASN A 161 2.52 12.92 -13.27
CA ASN A 161 3.59 11.99 -13.63
C ASN A 161 4.99 12.62 -13.44
N THR A 162 5.17 13.87 -13.84
CA THR A 162 6.43 14.59 -13.69
C THR A 162 6.84 14.73 -12.23
N GLN A 163 5.89 15.04 -11.34
CA GLN A 163 6.15 15.15 -9.91
C GLN A 163 6.41 13.78 -9.27
N LEU A 164 5.61 12.77 -9.61
CA LEU A 164 5.76 11.42 -9.09
C LEU A 164 7.07 10.77 -9.54
N SER A 165 7.50 10.96 -10.79
CA SER A 165 8.77 10.41 -11.29
C SER A 165 10.00 10.97 -10.56
N LYS A 166 9.88 12.14 -9.91
CA LYS A 166 10.91 12.73 -9.05
C LYS A 166 10.80 12.27 -7.60
N ALA A 167 9.58 12.03 -7.13
CA ALA A 167 9.29 11.74 -5.72
C ALA A 167 9.40 10.24 -5.39
N LEU A 168 9.06 9.36 -6.34
CA LEU A 168 9.06 7.91 -6.15
C LEU A 168 10.44 7.32 -6.45
N SER A 169 10.82 6.29 -5.68
CA SER A 169 11.98 5.45 -5.99
C SER A 169 11.73 4.62 -7.26
N ALA A 170 12.79 4.26 -7.98
CA ALA A 170 12.71 3.58 -9.29
C ALA A 170 11.88 2.28 -9.34
N SER A 171 11.60 1.63 -8.20
CA SER A 171 10.80 0.41 -8.10
C SER A 171 9.32 0.64 -7.74
N ARG A 172 8.85 1.90 -7.68
CA ARG A 172 7.49 2.24 -7.23
C ARG A 172 6.77 3.05 -8.30
N PHE A 173 5.52 2.71 -8.53
CA PHE A 173 4.65 3.39 -9.48
C PHE A 173 3.20 3.33 -8.99
N VAL A 174 2.35 4.12 -9.63
CA VAL A 174 0.92 4.20 -9.32
C VAL A 174 0.13 3.94 -10.59
N THR A 175 -0.69 2.89 -10.59
CA THR A 175 -1.77 2.72 -11.57
C THR A 175 -2.88 3.67 -11.17
N ALA A 176 -3.48 4.37 -12.13
CA ALA A 176 -4.59 5.25 -11.84
C ALA A 176 -5.56 5.34 -13.00
N PHE A 177 -6.79 5.71 -12.65
CA PHE A 177 -7.83 6.18 -13.54
C PHE A 177 -8.21 7.58 -13.11
N PHE A 178 -8.36 8.49 -14.07
CA PHE A 178 -8.96 9.80 -13.89
C PHE A 178 -10.02 9.98 -14.96
N GLY A 179 -11.24 10.33 -14.56
CA GLY A 179 -12.36 10.54 -15.46
C GLY A 179 -13.10 11.82 -15.14
N ILE A 180 -13.34 12.66 -16.14
CA ILE A 180 -14.24 13.81 -16.04
C ILE A 180 -15.53 13.47 -16.78
N LEU A 181 -16.60 13.29 -16.02
CA LEU A 181 -17.94 13.05 -16.54
C LEU A 181 -18.70 14.36 -16.61
N SER A 182 -19.29 14.66 -17.77
CA SER A 182 -20.25 15.74 -17.94
C SER A 182 -21.66 15.16 -18.15
N ALA A 183 -22.60 15.59 -17.32
CA ALA A 183 -24.01 15.25 -17.42
C ALA A 183 -24.73 16.06 -18.51
N ASP A 184 -24.16 17.19 -18.97
CA ASP A 184 -24.76 18.00 -20.03
C ASP A 184 -24.72 17.31 -21.39
N ASN A 185 -23.64 16.59 -21.67
CA ASN A 185 -23.42 15.90 -22.95
C ASN A 185 -23.23 14.39 -22.79
N HIS A 186 -23.48 13.85 -21.59
CA HIS A 186 -23.34 12.44 -21.24
C HIS A 186 -22.01 11.80 -21.69
N THR A 187 -20.91 12.53 -21.55
CA THR A 187 -19.59 12.08 -22.03
C THR A 187 -18.58 12.01 -20.89
N LEU A 188 -17.82 10.91 -20.85
CA LEU A 188 -16.67 10.71 -19.96
C LEU A 188 -15.36 10.84 -20.75
N ASN A 189 -14.58 11.86 -20.41
CA ASN A 189 -13.20 12.00 -20.85
C ASN A 189 -12.29 11.41 -19.79
N TYR A 190 -11.31 10.59 -20.17
CA TYR A 190 -10.52 9.87 -19.18
C TYR A 190 -9.08 9.64 -19.59
N HIS A 191 -8.25 9.40 -18.58
CA HIS A 191 -6.93 8.80 -18.68
C HIS A 191 -6.81 7.68 -17.67
N ALA A 192 -6.18 6.59 -18.09
CA ALA A 192 -5.99 5.40 -17.27
C ALA A 192 -4.52 4.96 -17.31
N PRO A 193 -3.58 5.74 -16.72
CA PRO A 193 -2.17 5.36 -16.65
C PRO A 193 -2.00 4.05 -15.88
N GLY A 194 -1.70 2.97 -16.60
CA GLY A 194 -1.50 1.64 -16.07
C GLY A 194 -2.76 0.92 -15.56
N GLN A 195 -3.92 1.61 -15.50
CA GLN A 195 -5.16 1.05 -15.00
C GLN A 195 -5.95 0.39 -16.13
N GLY A 196 -6.14 -0.92 -16.05
CA GLY A 196 -6.96 -1.69 -16.97
C GLY A 196 -7.11 -3.14 -16.52
N PRO A 197 -8.17 -3.86 -16.96
CA PRO A 197 -9.21 -3.37 -17.87
C PRO A 197 -10.23 -2.46 -17.17
N LEU A 198 -10.76 -1.49 -17.90
CA LEU A 198 -11.96 -0.71 -17.54
C LEU A 198 -13.15 -1.37 -18.25
N LEU A 199 -14.30 -1.51 -17.58
CA LEU A 199 -15.45 -2.17 -18.19
C LEU A 199 -16.52 -1.16 -18.56
N PHE A 200 -16.99 -1.20 -19.80
CA PHE A 200 -18.11 -0.41 -20.28
C PHE A 200 -19.20 -1.35 -20.83
N MET A 201 -20.34 -1.39 -20.14
CA MET A 201 -21.49 -2.20 -20.51
C MET A 201 -22.53 -1.35 -21.21
N LYS A 202 -22.88 -1.73 -22.45
CA LYS A 202 -23.92 -1.09 -23.24
C LYS A 202 -25.26 -1.75 -22.95
N SER A 203 -26.21 -1.00 -22.40
CA SER A 203 -27.54 -1.49 -22.02
C SER A 203 -28.32 -2.02 -23.22
N ALA A 204 -28.24 -1.31 -24.35
CA ALA A 204 -29.01 -1.64 -25.55
C ALA A 204 -28.65 -3.00 -26.16
N SER A 205 -27.37 -3.40 -26.10
CA SER A 205 -26.88 -4.67 -26.68
C SER A 205 -26.56 -5.74 -25.63
N GLY A 206 -26.34 -5.36 -24.38
CA GLY A 206 -25.79 -6.23 -23.34
C GLY A 206 -24.29 -6.54 -23.53
N GLU A 207 -23.62 -5.86 -24.46
CA GLU A 207 -22.19 -6.03 -24.73
C GLU A 207 -21.35 -5.36 -23.63
N VAL A 208 -20.22 -5.99 -23.26
CA VAL A 208 -19.24 -5.44 -22.33
C VAL A 208 -17.91 -5.24 -23.06
N ASP A 209 -17.56 -3.97 -23.25
CA ASP A 209 -16.27 -3.56 -23.78
C ASP A 209 -15.25 -3.51 -22.63
N ALA A 210 -14.13 -4.21 -22.78
CA ALA A 210 -12.98 -4.09 -21.89
C ALA A 210 -11.97 -3.13 -22.53
N LEU A 211 -11.79 -1.97 -21.91
CA LEU A 211 -10.88 -0.94 -22.36
C LEU A 211 -9.53 -1.09 -21.66
N ASP A 212 -8.45 -1.12 -22.43
CA ASP A 212 -7.09 -1.18 -21.90
C ASP A 212 -6.66 0.15 -21.26
N ALA A 213 -5.55 0.08 -20.52
CA ALA A 213 -4.89 1.26 -19.98
C ALA A 213 -4.54 2.26 -21.10
N SER A 214 -4.73 3.55 -20.85
CA SER A 214 -4.43 4.59 -21.86
C SER A 214 -2.93 4.81 -22.03
N THR A 215 -2.15 4.55 -20.98
CA THR A 215 -0.69 4.72 -20.99
C THR A 215 -0.06 3.86 -19.89
N ILE A 216 1.24 3.96 -19.73
CA ILE A 216 2.00 3.33 -18.65
C ILE A 216 1.65 3.93 -17.28
N PRO A 217 1.86 3.18 -16.18
CA PRO A 217 1.66 3.70 -14.83
C PRO A 217 2.45 4.99 -14.53
N LEU A 218 1.89 5.81 -13.64
CA LEU A 218 2.51 7.06 -13.20
C LEU A 218 3.82 6.79 -12.43
N GLY A 219 4.82 7.62 -12.68
CA GLY A 219 6.09 7.62 -11.96
C GLY A 219 7.16 6.67 -12.52
N ILE A 220 6.85 5.86 -13.54
CA ILE A 220 7.83 4.95 -14.17
C ILE A 220 8.92 5.73 -14.94
N THR A 221 8.51 6.72 -15.73
CA THR A 221 9.42 7.56 -16.51
C THR A 221 8.88 8.98 -16.57
N ALA A 222 9.79 9.96 -16.56
CA ALA A 222 9.42 11.37 -16.65
C ALA A 222 8.75 11.69 -17.99
N ASN A 223 9.15 11.01 -19.08
CA ASN A 223 8.56 11.18 -20.40
C ASN A 223 7.50 10.10 -20.65
N MET A 224 6.33 10.27 -20.05
CA MET A 224 5.20 9.37 -20.23
C MET A 224 4.46 9.71 -21.54
N PRO A 225 4.25 8.74 -22.44
CA PRO A 225 3.45 8.98 -23.63
C PRO A 225 1.99 9.23 -23.21
N LEU A 226 1.39 10.33 -23.64
CA LEU A 226 -0.05 10.49 -23.52
C LEU A 226 -0.73 9.91 -24.75
N SER A 227 -1.53 8.87 -24.54
CA SER A 227 -2.58 8.54 -25.49
C SER A 227 -3.81 9.35 -25.12
N HIS A 228 -4.60 9.77 -26.11
CA HIS A 228 -5.90 10.39 -25.88
C HIS A 228 -6.96 9.33 -26.17
N PRO A 229 -7.50 8.65 -25.15
CA PRO A 229 -8.58 7.69 -25.36
C PRO A 229 -9.79 8.39 -25.99
N ASN A 230 -10.54 7.64 -26.80
CA ASN A 230 -11.81 8.16 -27.28
C ASN A 230 -12.73 8.39 -26.08
N PRO A 231 -13.40 9.55 -25.99
CA PRO A 231 -14.39 9.78 -24.96
C PRO A 231 -15.50 8.73 -25.02
N ILE A 232 -16.00 8.33 -23.85
CA ILE A 232 -17.12 7.38 -23.74
C ILE A 232 -18.41 8.20 -23.70
N ALA A 233 -19.26 8.01 -24.69
CA ALA A 233 -20.62 8.55 -24.69
C ALA A 233 -21.57 7.53 -24.06
N PHE A 234 -22.35 7.97 -23.08
CA PHE A 234 -23.32 7.14 -22.37
C PHE A 234 -24.69 7.27 -22.99
N GLU A 235 -25.36 6.13 -23.16
CA GLU A 235 -26.79 6.05 -23.39
C GLU A 235 -27.51 5.62 -22.10
N LEU A 236 -28.85 5.73 -22.10
CA LEU A 236 -29.65 5.39 -20.93
C LEU A 236 -29.47 3.92 -20.51
N GLY A 237 -29.01 3.73 -19.27
CA GLY A 237 -28.80 2.43 -18.65
C GLY A 237 -27.40 1.84 -18.85
N ASP A 238 -26.52 2.51 -19.59
CA ASP A 238 -25.13 2.08 -19.72
C ASP A 238 -24.39 2.15 -18.38
N ILE A 239 -23.42 1.25 -18.19
CA ILE A 239 -22.67 1.12 -16.93
C ILE A 239 -21.18 1.18 -17.23
N PHE A 240 -20.47 2.03 -16.50
CA PHE A 240 -19.01 2.08 -16.54
C PHE A 240 -18.43 1.68 -15.18
N ILE A 241 -17.46 0.77 -15.19
CA ILE A 241 -16.87 0.19 -13.98
C ILE A 241 -15.36 0.33 -14.05
N VAL A 242 -14.80 0.89 -13.00
CA VAL A 242 -13.36 0.91 -12.73
C VAL A 242 -13.12 0.06 -11.49
N MET A 243 -12.16 -0.86 -11.56
CA MET A 243 -11.81 -1.77 -10.48
C MET A 243 -10.31 -1.89 -10.38
N SER A 244 -9.77 -2.02 -9.18
CA SER A 244 -8.36 -2.38 -8.99
C SER A 244 -8.11 -3.85 -9.34
N ASP A 245 -6.84 -4.18 -9.55
CA ASP A 245 -6.35 -5.53 -9.86
C ASP A 245 -6.75 -6.56 -8.79
N GLY A 246 -6.83 -6.15 -7.51
CA GLY A 246 -7.27 -7.00 -6.41
C GLY A 246 -8.65 -7.65 -6.58
N PHE A 247 -9.54 -7.05 -7.38
CA PHE A 247 -10.84 -7.66 -7.73
C PHE A 247 -10.77 -8.54 -8.98
N PHE A 248 -9.95 -8.15 -9.97
CA PHE A 248 -9.82 -8.89 -11.23
C PHE A 248 -9.10 -10.23 -11.06
N GLU A 249 -8.08 -10.29 -10.19
CA GLU A 249 -7.31 -11.51 -9.93
C GLU A 249 -8.06 -12.53 -9.07
N TYR A 250 -9.02 -12.10 -8.24
CA TYR A 250 -9.83 -13.02 -7.40
C TYR A 250 -10.59 -14.06 -8.23
N GLY A 251 -10.99 -13.73 -9.46
CA GLY A 251 -11.71 -14.62 -10.36
C GLY A 251 -10.83 -15.62 -11.13
N ARG A 252 -9.49 -15.56 -10.99
CA ARG A 252 -8.53 -16.44 -11.67
C ARG A 252 -7.43 -16.90 -10.70
N PRO A 253 -7.73 -17.86 -9.81
CA PRO A 253 -6.71 -18.46 -8.92
C PRO A 253 -5.65 -19.26 -9.68
#